data_AF-A0A939UR85-F1
#
_entry.id   AF-A0A939UR85-F1
#
_cell.length_a   1.000
_cell.length_b   1.000
_cell.length_c   1.000
_cell.angle_alpha   90.00
_cell.angle_beta   90.00
_cell.angle_gamma   90.00
#
_symmetry.space_group_name_H-M   'P 1'
#
loop_
_entity.id
_entity.type
_entity.pdbx_description
1 polymer ?
#
loop_
_entity_poly.entity_id
_entity_poly.type
_entity_poly.pdbx_seq_one_letter_code
_entity_poly.pdbx_strand_id
1 'polypeptide(L)'
;PGKRVLLKDLSGYSRSKGAVVASSSKILYQVYASGTLSFTSEGPDKTTCRTRIYMPSAPRLVICSNNAVEVTKEWDAKSGTLLLTYPNSPRPYTFTVRTK
;
A
#
# COMPACT_ATOMS: atom_id res chain seq x y z
N PRO A 1 -11.14 -21.25 -4.67
CA PRO A 1 -11.86 -20.67 -3.52
C PRO A 1 -11.80 -21.62 -2.32
N GLY A 2 -11.21 -21.21 -1.19
CA GLY A 2 -11.09 -22.04 0.01
C GLY A 2 -9.66 -22.43 0.40
N LYS A 3 -9.17 -21.81 1.48
CA LYS A 3 -8.02 -22.23 2.32
C LYS A 3 -6.62 -21.68 2.02
N ARG A 4 -6.49 -20.54 1.36
CA ARG A 4 -5.33 -19.64 1.58
C ARG A 4 -5.81 -18.23 1.86
N VAL A 5 -6.15 -17.98 3.11
CA VAL A 5 -6.26 -16.63 3.64
C VAL A 5 -4.92 -16.29 4.27
N LEU A 6 -4.21 -15.29 3.73
CA LEU A 6 -3.06 -14.72 4.42
C LEU A 6 -3.61 -13.84 5.55
N LEU A 7 -3.90 -14.44 6.70
CA LEU A 7 -4.22 -13.70 7.91
C LEU A 7 -2.90 -13.18 8.48
N LYS A 8 -2.53 -11.95 8.11
CA LYS A 8 -1.41 -11.26 8.75
C LYS A 8 -1.94 -10.54 9.98
N ASP A 9 -1.54 -11.01 11.16
CA ASP A 9 -1.84 -10.31 12.40
C ASP A 9 -1.15 -8.94 12.39
N LEU A 10 -1.97 -7.89 12.48
CA LEU A 10 -1.49 -6.50 12.51
C LEU A 10 -0.86 -6.13 13.87
N SER A 11 -1.01 -6.98 14.89
CA SER A 11 -0.40 -6.78 16.22
C SER A 11 1.13 -6.73 16.19
N GLY A 12 1.76 -7.36 15.18
CA GLY A 12 3.20 -7.37 14.99
C GLY A 12 3.78 -6.10 14.35
N TYR A 13 2.95 -5.18 13.87
CA TYR A 13 3.43 -3.88 13.39
C TYR A 13 3.53 -2.90 14.56
N SER A 14 4.70 -2.25 14.68
CA SER A 14 4.79 -1.07 15.54
C SER A 14 3.81 -0.03 15.02
N ARG A 15 2.71 0.19 15.75
CA ARG A 15 1.64 1.15 15.41
C ARG A 15 2.13 2.59 15.22
N SER A 16 3.38 2.87 15.56
CA SER A 16 4.05 4.15 15.32
C SER A 16 4.55 4.35 13.87
N LYS A 17 4.61 3.29 13.05
CA LYS A 17 5.20 3.34 11.71
C LYS A 17 4.20 2.89 10.64
N GLY A 18 4.06 3.67 9.58
CA GLY A 18 3.26 3.28 8.40
C GLY A 18 3.89 2.08 7.69
N ALA A 19 3.07 1.21 7.12
CA ALA A 19 3.55 0.02 6.43
C ALA A 19 2.52 -0.57 5.48
N VAL A 20 2.99 -1.23 4.43
CA VAL A 20 2.15 -2.13 3.62
C VAL A 20 1.90 -3.39 4.43
N VAL A 21 0.62 -3.65 4.72
CA VAL A 21 0.20 -4.79 5.56
C VAL A 21 -0.32 -5.95 4.74
N ALA A 22 -0.84 -5.70 3.55
CA ALA A 22 -1.21 -6.71 2.57
C ALA A 22 -1.13 -6.15 1.15
N SER A 23 -0.74 -6.98 0.18
CA SER A 23 -0.77 -6.63 -1.24
C SER A 23 -1.02 -7.86 -2.10
N SER A 24 -1.67 -7.67 -3.25
CA SER A 24 -1.75 -8.66 -4.34
C SER A 24 -0.59 -8.54 -5.34
N SER A 25 0.44 -7.76 -5.00
CA SER A 25 1.71 -7.62 -5.72
C SER A 25 2.89 -7.93 -4.80
N LYS A 26 4.07 -8.08 -5.40
CA LYS A 26 5.32 -8.12 -4.66
C LYS A 26 5.67 -6.70 -4.19
N ILE A 27 5.90 -6.55 -2.88
CA ILE A 27 6.28 -5.28 -2.27
C ILE A 27 7.76 -5.29 -1.92
N LEU A 28 8.48 -4.25 -2.35
CA LEU A 28 9.92 -4.09 -2.20
C LEU A 28 10.27 -2.72 -1.61
N TYR A 29 11.47 -2.62 -1.03
CA TYR A 29 12.10 -1.35 -0.59
C TYR A 29 11.18 -0.45 0.27
N GLN A 30 10.37 -1.05 1.13
CA GLN A 30 9.48 -0.27 1.98
C GLN A 30 10.29 0.50 3.04
N VAL A 31 10.08 1.82 3.11
CA VAL A 31 10.69 2.70 4.11
C VAL A 31 9.63 3.64 4.67
N TYR A 32 9.58 3.79 5.99
CA TYR A 32 8.75 4.78 6.67
C TYR A 32 9.61 5.77 7.44
N ALA A 33 9.52 7.05 7.10
CA ALA A 33 10.22 8.14 7.78
C ALA A 33 9.37 9.40 7.79
N SER A 34 9.33 10.10 8.92
CA SER A 34 8.71 11.43 9.05
C SER A 34 7.28 11.54 8.48
N GLY A 35 6.42 10.55 8.74
CA GLY A 35 5.03 10.57 8.27
C GLY A 35 4.84 10.20 6.79
N THR A 36 5.91 9.75 6.13
CA THR A 36 5.93 9.32 4.74
C THR A 36 6.29 7.85 4.65
N LEU A 37 5.46 7.07 3.96
CA LEU A 37 5.75 5.71 3.53
C LEU A 37 6.12 5.71 2.05
N SER A 38 7.25 5.10 1.71
CA SER A 38 7.61 4.79 0.33
C SER A 38 7.77 3.30 0.15
N PHE A 39 7.32 2.75 -0.98
CA PHE A 39 7.50 1.34 -1.33
C PHE A 39 7.44 1.14 -2.85
N THR A 40 7.96 0.00 -3.31
CA THR A 40 7.85 -0.43 -4.70
C THR A 40 6.86 -1.58 -4.81
N SER A 41 6.02 -1.55 -5.84
CA SER A 41 5.05 -2.59 -6.18
C SER A 41 5.35 -3.16 -7.57
N GLU A 42 5.49 -4.47 -7.65
CA GLU A 42 5.75 -5.21 -8.90
C GLU A 42 4.82 -6.43 -8.97
N GLY A 43 4.15 -6.64 -10.09
CA GLY A 43 3.15 -7.70 -10.22
C GLY A 43 2.88 -8.11 -11.68
N PRO A 44 2.02 -9.10 -11.89
CA PRO A 44 1.67 -9.56 -13.23
C PRO A 44 0.84 -8.52 -14.00
N ASP A 45 1.14 -8.32 -15.27
CA ASP A 45 0.41 -7.39 -16.14
C ASP A 45 -1.08 -7.76 -16.28
N LYS A 46 -1.92 -6.82 -16.73
CA LYS A 46 -3.36 -7.00 -17.01
C LYS A 46 -4.17 -7.52 -15.82
N THR A 47 -3.72 -7.24 -14.61
CA THR A 47 -4.48 -7.53 -13.38
C THR A 47 -4.60 -6.29 -12.53
N THR A 48 -5.58 -6.25 -11.62
CA THR A 48 -5.73 -5.14 -10.67
C THR A 48 -4.97 -5.47 -9.38
N CYS A 49 -4.12 -4.55 -8.95
CA CYS A 49 -3.49 -4.58 -7.64
C CYS A 49 -4.40 -3.96 -6.58
N ARG A 50 -4.47 -4.59 -5.41
CA ARG A 50 -5.02 -4.01 -4.19
C ARG A 50 -3.98 -4.07 -3.08
N THR A 51 -3.64 -2.91 -2.55
CA THR A 51 -2.61 -2.75 -1.53
C THR A 51 -3.20 -2.08 -0.31
N ARG A 52 -3.19 -2.80 0.82
CA ARG A 52 -3.63 -2.30 2.12
C ARG A 52 -2.42 -1.78 2.88
N ILE A 53 -2.53 -0.55 3.35
CA ILE A 53 -1.45 0.17 4.01
C ILE A 53 -1.96 0.62 5.37
N TYR A 54 -1.27 0.26 6.44
CA TYR A 54 -1.47 0.90 7.74
C TYR A 54 -0.76 2.26 7.75
N MET A 55 -1.46 3.30 8.22
CA MET A 55 -0.89 4.62 8.46
C MET A 55 -1.33 5.11 9.85
N PRO A 56 -0.46 5.76 10.64
CA PRO A 56 -0.85 6.30 11.95
C PRO A 56 -1.92 7.40 11.90
N SER A 57 -2.14 8.01 10.73
CA SER A 57 -3.15 9.04 10.50
C SER A 57 -3.60 9.02 9.03
N ALA A 58 -4.69 9.72 8.74
CA ALA A 58 -5.25 9.79 7.40
C ALA A 58 -4.22 10.35 6.39
N PRO A 59 -3.96 9.64 5.28
CA PRO A 59 -3.02 10.10 4.26
C PRO A 59 -3.60 11.32 3.53
N ARG A 60 -2.79 12.37 3.39
CA ARG A 60 -3.13 13.58 2.64
C ARG A 60 -2.77 13.44 1.17
N LEU A 61 -1.70 12.72 0.86
CA LEU A 61 -1.16 12.60 -0.48
C LEU A 61 -0.72 11.17 -0.78
N VAL A 62 -1.02 10.73 -2.00
CA VAL A 62 -0.56 9.46 -2.59
C VAL A 62 0.02 9.81 -3.96
N ILE A 63 1.28 9.44 -4.18
CA ILE A 63 2.00 9.67 -5.45
C ILE A 63 2.41 8.30 -5.99
N CYS A 64 2.21 8.10 -7.29
CA CYS A 64 2.81 7.00 -8.05
C CYS A 64 3.92 7.58 -8.93
N SER A 65 5.03 6.87 -9.09
CA SER A 65 6.13 7.29 -9.97
C SER A 65 5.71 7.39 -11.45
N ASN A 66 4.63 6.72 -11.84
CA ASN A 66 4.03 6.83 -13.16
C ASN A 66 2.70 7.58 -13.06
N ASN A 67 2.69 8.84 -13.51
CA ASN A 67 1.53 9.72 -13.47
C ASN A 67 0.37 9.27 -14.37
N ALA A 68 0.63 8.40 -15.35
CA ALA A 68 -0.41 7.84 -16.21
C ALA A 68 -1.20 6.69 -15.55
N VAL A 69 -0.73 6.20 -14.38
CA VAL A 69 -1.42 5.15 -13.63
C VAL A 69 -2.55 5.76 -12.83
N GLU A 70 -3.77 5.33 -13.11
CA GLU A 70 -4.92 5.66 -12.26
C GLU A 70 -4.84 4.90 -10.94
N VAL A 71 -4.88 5.64 -9.84
CA VAL A 71 -4.82 5.10 -8.48
C VAL A 71 -6.04 5.60 -7.72
N THR A 72 -6.89 4.67 -7.27
CA THR A 72 -7.97 5.00 -6.34
C THR A 72 -7.52 4.76 -4.90
N LYS A 73 -8.07 5.54 -3.97
CA LYS A 73 -7.70 5.51 -2.55
C LYS A 73 -8.93 5.53 -1.66
N GLU A 74 -8.98 4.64 -0.68
CA GLU A 74 -10.05 4.56 0.31
C GLU A 74 -9.46 4.48 1.71
N TRP A 75 -9.78 5.44 2.57
CA TRP A 75 -9.30 5.48 3.95
C TRP A 75 -10.36 4.93 4.91
N ASP A 76 -9.97 3.96 5.73
CA ASP A 76 -10.75 3.48 6.87
C ASP A 76 -10.11 3.95 8.18
N ALA A 77 -10.74 4.96 8.80
CA ALA A 77 -10.28 5.53 10.05
C ALA A 77 -10.37 4.56 11.24
N LYS A 78 -11.29 3.59 11.21
CA LYS A 78 -11.48 2.64 12.32
C LYS A 78 -10.30 1.67 12.41
N SER A 79 -9.80 1.20 11.27
CA SER A 79 -8.63 0.32 11.21
C SER A 79 -7.30 1.07 11.05
N GLY A 80 -7.33 2.37 10.73
CA GLY A 80 -6.13 3.14 10.42
C GLY A 80 -5.48 2.68 9.12
N THR A 81 -6.28 2.24 8.15
CA THR A 81 -5.75 1.68 6.90
C THR A 81 -6.23 2.39 5.65
N LEU A 82 -5.33 2.53 4.69
CA LEU A 82 -5.57 2.98 3.34
C LEU A 82 -5.63 1.76 2.41
N LEU A 83 -6.67 1.65 1.59
CA LEU A 83 -6.68 0.80 0.41
C LEU A 83 -6.25 1.62 -0.79
N LEU A 84 -5.24 1.14 -1.51
CA LEU A 84 -4.93 1.59 -2.87
C LEU A 84 -5.38 0.53 -3.86
N THR A 85 -6.01 0.96 -4.95
CA THR A 85 -6.32 0.12 -6.10
C THR A 85 -5.72 0.75 -7.36
N TYR A 86 -4.97 -0.04 -8.12
CA TYR A 86 -4.24 0.39 -9.31
C TYR A 86 -3.99 -0.82 -10.24
N PRO A 87 -3.76 -0.65 -11.55
CA PRO A 87 -3.31 -1.76 -12.40
C PRO A 87 -1.99 -2.33 -11.90
N ASN A 88 -1.80 -3.64 -11.90
CA ASN A 88 -0.48 -4.24 -11.69
C ASN A 88 0.42 -3.99 -12.91
N SER A 89 1.72 -4.11 -12.72
CA SER A 89 2.68 -4.08 -13.82
C SER A 89 3.97 -4.84 -13.49
N PRO A 90 4.56 -5.54 -14.48
CA PRO A 90 5.89 -6.14 -14.35
C PRO A 90 6.98 -5.06 -14.32
N ARG A 91 6.68 -3.83 -14.78
CA ARG A 91 7.53 -2.68 -14.52
C ARG A 91 7.15 -2.09 -13.16
N PRO A 92 8.10 -1.93 -12.23
CA PRO A 92 7.79 -1.52 -10.86
C PRO A 92 7.20 -0.11 -10.81
N TYR A 93 6.20 0.07 -9.95
CA TYR A 93 5.71 1.37 -9.53
C TYR A 93 6.27 1.71 -8.16
N THR A 94 6.80 2.92 -8.00
CA THR A 94 7.15 3.44 -6.69
C THR A 94 6.01 4.31 -6.19
N PHE A 95 5.51 3.98 -5.00
CA PHE A 95 4.49 4.74 -4.31
C PHE A 95 5.08 5.53 -3.17
N THR A 96 4.57 6.74 -2.98
CA THR A 96 4.83 7.58 -1.80
C THR A 96 3.50 8.02 -1.19
N VAL A 97 3.29 7.70 0.08
CA VAL A 97 2.08 8.02 0.85
C VAL A 97 2.47 8.91 2.02
N ARG A 98 1.86 10.10 2.12
CA ARG A 98 2.20 11.12 3.15
C ARG A 98 1.00 11.49 4.00
N THR A 99 1.25 11.73 5.29
CA THR A 99 0.25 12.21 6.26
C THR A 99 0.32 13.71 6.54
N LYS A 100 1.42 14.36 6.14
CA LYS A 100 1.67 15.80 6.25
C LYS A 100 2.16 16.35 4.92
#